data_AF-A0A972L143-F1
#
_entry.id   AF-A0A972L143-F1
#
_cell.length_a   1.000
_cell.length_b   1.000
_cell.length_c   1.000
_cell.angle_alpha   90.00
_cell.angle_beta   90.00
_cell.angle_gamma   90.00
#
_symmetry.space_group_name_H-M   'P 1'
#
loop_
_entity.id
_entity.type
_entity.pdbx_description
1 polymer ?
#
loop_
_entity_poly.entity_id
_entity_poly.type
_entity_poly.pdbx_seq_one_letter_code
_entity_poly.pdbx_strand_id
1 'polypeptide(L)'
;MTVEKSRSFKSKILLFGEYTLIKGSMALSIPFGKYSGQLLFDTESRNHQSNHYSVAYLLDYLHFLMESGFEDYIDLDILKKDIEQGLIFETNIPISYGLGSSGVIVASVYDTYAFNKTDDLDELKHIFSKMESCYHGKSSGLDPLVSYLNKAILINEKGDLTTVVLPKENEDSNSGIFLIDTKTVGETQPLVSWFLKEFEKGSFMRKIQDILIPANNKCIKHYLWVNFNNVIKDVKAISRFTLENFSPMIPDPILGIWENGLSSDDYYLKLCGSGGGGMMLGFTSKLEESRQALRDFDFYELMSI
;
A
#
# COMPACT_ATOMS: atom_id res chain seq x y z
N MET A 1 7.61 -28.15 -9.24
CA MET A 1 6.75 -27.55 -10.33
C MET A 1 5.43 -27.06 -9.74
N THR A 2 4.75 -26.05 -10.28
CA THR A 2 3.49 -25.50 -9.71
C THR A 2 2.32 -25.47 -10.71
N VAL A 3 1.07 -25.42 -10.22
CA VAL A 3 -0.17 -25.26 -11.01
C VAL A 3 -1.01 -24.12 -10.41
N GLU A 4 -1.59 -23.26 -11.25
CA GLU A 4 -2.37 -22.11 -10.79
C GLU A 4 -3.72 -22.51 -10.15
N LYS A 5 -4.05 -21.92 -8.99
CA LYS A 5 -5.36 -22.06 -8.33
C LYS A 5 -6.19 -20.78 -8.43
N SER A 6 -5.56 -19.62 -8.29
CA SER A 6 -6.20 -18.30 -8.42
C SER A 6 -5.58 -17.51 -9.56
N ARG A 7 -6.17 -16.38 -9.95
CA ARG A 7 -5.46 -15.35 -10.71
C ARG A 7 -4.38 -14.68 -9.86
N SER A 8 -3.43 -14.01 -10.50
CA SER A 8 -2.43 -13.18 -9.82
C SER A 8 -3.02 -11.81 -9.44
N PHE A 9 -2.76 -11.38 -8.22
CA PHE A 9 -3.22 -10.11 -7.65
C PHE A 9 -2.05 -9.16 -7.48
N LYS A 10 -2.17 -7.95 -8.01
CA LYS A 10 -1.16 -6.91 -7.88
C LYS A 10 -1.15 -6.35 -6.46
N SER A 11 0.02 -5.94 -6.02
CA SER A 11 0.19 -5.15 -4.80
C SER A 11 -0.43 -3.77 -4.97
N LYS A 12 -0.35 -2.93 -3.94
CA LYS A 12 -0.83 -1.55 -3.99
C LYS A 12 0.17 -0.57 -3.45
N ILE A 13 -0.05 0.71 -3.73
CA ILE A 13 0.64 1.85 -3.13
C ILE A 13 -0.42 2.81 -2.62
N LEU A 14 -0.29 3.27 -1.37
CA LEU A 14 -0.99 4.46 -0.94
C LEU A 14 -0.23 5.67 -1.52
N LEU A 15 -0.76 6.27 -2.59
CA LEU A 15 -0.07 7.37 -3.26
C LEU A 15 -0.16 8.65 -2.41
N PHE A 16 -1.32 8.87 -1.77
CA PHE A 16 -1.59 9.99 -0.89
C PHE A 16 -2.54 9.58 0.25
N GLY A 17 -2.40 10.20 1.43
CA GLY A 17 -3.29 10.03 2.58
C GLY A 17 -2.65 9.40 3.83
N GLU A 18 -1.34 9.16 3.84
CA GLU A 18 -0.61 8.62 5.00
C GLU A 18 -0.89 9.46 6.24
N TYR A 19 -1.29 8.79 7.33
CA TYR A 19 -1.68 9.35 8.64
C TYR A 19 -2.89 10.28 8.62
N THR A 20 -3.02 11.14 7.62
CA THR A 20 -4.11 12.09 7.45
C THR A 20 -5.45 11.42 7.18
N LEU A 21 -5.47 10.25 6.50
CA LEU A 21 -6.68 9.46 6.29
C LEU A 21 -7.38 9.09 7.61
N ILE A 22 -6.60 8.80 8.67
CA ILE A 22 -7.12 8.49 10.02
C ILE A 22 -7.90 9.69 10.60
N LYS A 23 -7.66 10.89 10.07
CA LYS A 23 -8.25 12.16 10.50
C LYS A 23 -9.18 12.77 9.44
N GLY A 24 -9.72 11.95 8.53
CA GLY A 24 -10.77 12.36 7.58
C GLY A 24 -10.25 13.08 6.32
N SER A 25 -8.95 13.01 6.04
CA SER A 25 -8.37 13.50 4.80
C SER A 25 -8.74 12.63 3.60
N MET A 26 -8.65 13.19 2.38
CA MET A 26 -8.69 12.38 1.17
C MET A 26 -7.52 11.39 1.14
N ALA A 27 -7.73 10.25 0.50
CA ALA A 27 -6.67 9.28 0.25
C ALA A 27 -6.82 8.68 -1.15
N LEU A 28 -5.69 8.47 -1.83
CA LEU A 28 -5.64 7.85 -3.15
C LEU A 28 -4.71 6.64 -3.08
N SER A 29 -5.27 5.46 -3.30
CA SER A 29 -4.52 4.20 -3.34
C SER A 29 -4.58 3.62 -4.76
N ILE A 30 -3.45 3.14 -5.27
CA ILE A 30 -3.30 2.68 -6.65
C ILE A 30 -2.75 1.25 -6.69
N PRO A 31 -3.13 0.43 -7.68
CA PRO A 31 -2.48 -0.84 -7.93
C PRO A 31 -1.02 -0.63 -8.34
N PHE A 32 -0.14 -1.57 -7.95
CA PHE A 32 1.26 -1.56 -8.32
C PHE A 32 1.66 -2.91 -8.89
N GLY A 33 1.90 -2.93 -10.21
CA GLY A 33 2.07 -4.18 -10.96
C GLY A 33 3.44 -4.84 -10.86
N LYS A 34 4.42 -4.20 -10.22
CA LYS A 34 5.76 -4.79 -10.05
C LYS A 34 5.74 -5.97 -9.09
N TYR A 35 4.88 -5.91 -8.09
CA TYR A 35 4.74 -6.97 -7.10
C TYR A 35 3.34 -7.55 -7.13
N SER A 36 3.25 -8.85 -6.90
CA SER A 36 2.01 -9.61 -6.95
C SER A 36 2.09 -10.88 -6.12
N GLY A 37 0.93 -11.45 -5.82
CA GLY A 37 0.82 -12.76 -5.20
C GLY A 37 -0.31 -13.58 -5.79
N GLN A 38 -0.20 -14.90 -5.67
CA GLN A 38 -1.13 -15.85 -6.27
C GLN A 38 -1.16 -17.16 -5.46
N LEU A 39 -2.33 -17.80 -5.42
CA LEU A 39 -2.47 -19.15 -4.89
C LEU A 39 -2.13 -20.17 -5.97
N LEU A 40 -1.22 -21.09 -5.64
CA LEU A 40 -0.74 -22.16 -6.51
C LEU A 40 -0.81 -23.51 -5.78
N PHE A 41 -0.86 -24.60 -6.51
CA PHE A 41 -0.55 -25.93 -6.01
C PHE A 41 0.89 -26.30 -6.29
N ASP A 42 1.61 -26.72 -5.26
CA ASP A 42 2.91 -27.35 -5.39
C ASP A 42 2.74 -28.81 -5.89
N THR A 43 3.15 -29.07 -7.12
CA THR A 43 3.00 -30.38 -7.75
C THR A 43 4.01 -31.42 -7.27
N GLU A 44 5.05 -31.03 -6.54
CA GLU A 44 5.95 -31.98 -5.88
C GLU A 44 5.32 -32.53 -4.61
N SER A 45 4.38 -31.79 -4.04
CA SER A 45 3.61 -32.16 -2.86
C SER A 45 2.23 -32.76 -3.20
N ARG A 46 2.11 -33.45 -4.34
CA ARG A 46 0.82 -34.02 -4.78
C ARG A 46 0.22 -34.93 -3.70
N ASN A 47 -0.94 -34.51 -3.16
CA ASN A 47 -1.72 -35.19 -2.13
C ASN A 47 -1.12 -35.18 -0.71
N HIS A 48 -0.19 -34.26 -0.41
CA HIS A 48 0.21 -33.94 0.95
C HIS A 48 0.48 -32.45 1.11
N GLN A 49 0.54 -31.98 2.36
CA GLN A 49 0.87 -30.60 2.65
C GLN A 49 2.27 -30.26 2.12
N SER A 50 2.42 -29.09 1.49
CA SER A 50 3.72 -28.61 1.01
C SER A 50 4.59 -28.12 2.16
N ASN A 51 5.91 -28.22 2.01
CA ASN A 51 6.89 -27.64 2.94
C ASN A 51 7.18 -26.15 2.65
N HIS A 52 6.44 -25.54 1.72
CA HIS A 52 6.61 -24.13 1.37
C HIS A 52 6.32 -23.21 2.57
N TYR A 53 7.12 -22.16 2.75
CA TYR A 53 7.03 -21.26 3.91
C TYR A 53 5.65 -20.61 4.07
N SER A 54 4.92 -20.40 2.97
CA SER A 54 3.60 -19.78 2.97
C SER A 54 2.53 -20.62 3.67
N VAL A 55 2.74 -21.94 3.79
CA VAL A 55 1.73 -22.87 4.32
C VAL A 55 1.40 -22.54 5.77
N ALA A 56 2.39 -22.17 6.58
CA ALA A 56 2.17 -21.72 7.96
C ALA A 56 1.24 -20.50 8.01
N TYR A 57 1.49 -19.50 7.17
CA TYR A 57 0.65 -18.30 7.07
C TYR A 57 -0.77 -18.60 6.58
N LEU A 58 -0.93 -19.55 5.65
CA LEU A 58 -2.24 -19.98 5.18
C LEU A 58 -3.03 -20.73 6.26
N LEU A 59 -2.38 -21.58 7.05
CA LEU A 59 -3.00 -22.26 8.18
C LEU A 59 -3.43 -21.30 9.28
N ASP A 60 -2.55 -20.36 9.65
CA ASP A 60 -2.88 -19.31 10.62
C ASP A 60 -4.07 -18.47 10.15
N TYR A 61 -4.10 -18.14 8.85
CA TYR A 61 -5.20 -17.40 8.28
C TYR A 61 -6.51 -18.20 8.21
N LEU A 62 -6.44 -19.49 7.84
CA LEU A 62 -7.59 -20.40 7.89
C LEU A 62 -8.17 -20.48 9.31
N HIS A 63 -7.32 -20.69 10.32
CA HIS A 63 -7.77 -20.74 11.72
C HIS A 63 -8.45 -19.43 12.13
N PHE A 64 -7.87 -18.28 11.78
CA PHE A 64 -8.49 -16.98 12.03
C PHE A 64 -9.88 -16.85 11.38
N LEU A 65 -10.03 -17.29 10.13
CA LEU A 65 -11.31 -17.20 9.41
C LEU A 65 -12.39 -18.08 10.06
N MET A 66 -12.02 -19.28 10.52
CA MET A 66 -12.91 -20.16 11.28
C MET A 66 -13.34 -19.52 12.62
N GLU A 67 -12.38 -19.02 13.40
CA GLU A 67 -12.68 -18.37 14.69
C GLU A 67 -13.52 -17.09 14.54
N SER A 68 -13.41 -16.42 13.39
CA SER A 68 -14.12 -15.17 13.08
C SER A 68 -15.50 -15.36 12.46
N GLY A 69 -15.96 -16.61 12.26
CA GLY A 69 -17.31 -16.89 11.76
C GLY A 69 -17.49 -16.65 10.25
N PHE A 70 -16.45 -16.92 9.44
CA PHE A 70 -16.52 -16.75 7.98
C PHE A 70 -17.06 -17.96 7.22
N GLU A 71 -17.47 -19.04 7.89
CA GLU A 71 -17.96 -20.29 7.29
C GLU A 71 -19.15 -20.08 6.33
N ASP A 72 -19.99 -19.07 6.57
CA ASP A 72 -21.14 -18.76 5.72
C ASP A 72 -20.78 -17.87 4.50
N TYR A 73 -19.56 -17.34 4.45
CA TYR A 73 -19.10 -16.39 3.43
C TYR A 73 -17.97 -16.95 2.54
N ILE A 74 -17.11 -17.79 3.12
CA ILE A 74 -15.93 -18.39 2.49
C ILE A 74 -16.03 -19.91 2.65
N ASP A 75 -15.74 -20.65 1.59
CA ASP A 75 -15.64 -22.11 1.60
C ASP A 75 -14.36 -22.57 2.32
N LEU A 76 -14.42 -22.59 3.66
CA LEU A 76 -13.28 -22.95 4.52
C LEU A 76 -12.92 -24.44 4.41
N ASP A 77 -13.88 -25.30 4.07
CA ASP A 77 -13.64 -26.73 3.87
C ASP A 77 -12.77 -26.97 2.63
N ILE A 78 -13.09 -26.31 1.52
CA ILE A 78 -12.26 -26.39 0.31
C ILE A 78 -10.91 -25.72 0.53
N LEU A 79 -10.84 -24.55 1.18
CA LEU A 79 -9.56 -23.90 1.51
C LEU A 79 -8.66 -24.83 2.34
N LYS A 80 -9.20 -25.44 3.40
CA LYS A 80 -8.48 -26.39 4.24
C LYS A 80 -7.97 -27.58 3.44
N LYS A 81 -8.85 -28.20 2.66
CA LYS A 81 -8.51 -29.34 1.81
C LYS A 81 -7.41 -28.99 0.81
N ASP A 82 -7.48 -27.81 0.19
CA ASP A 82 -6.48 -27.36 -0.76
C ASP A 82 -5.11 -27.18 -0.07
N ILE A 83 -5.07 -26.60 1.14
CA ILE A 83 -3.83 -26.50 1.96
C ILE A 83 -3.26 -27.89 2.27
N GLU A 84 -4.10 -28.85 2.65
CA GLU A 84 -3.69 -30.24 2.88
C GLU A 84 -3.19 -30.95 1.61
N GLN A 85 -3.57 -30.45 0.43
CA GLN A 85 -3.18 -30.99 -0.89
C GLN A 85 -2.07 -30.20 -1.57
N GLY A 86 -1.36 -29.35 -0.82
CA GLY A 86 -0.18 -28.64 -1.31
C GLY A 86 -0.47 -27.25 -1.87
N LEU A 87 -1.56 -26.59 -1.47
CA LEU A 87 -1.79 -25.18 -1.75
C LEU A 87 -0.71 -24.32 -1.08
N ILE A 88 -0.11 -23.43 -1.85
CA ILE A 88 0.87 -22.45 -1.44
C ILE A 88 0.42 -21.05 -1.89
N PHE A 89 0.97 -20.02 -1.26
CA PHE A 89 0.83 -18.64 -1.68
C PHE A 89 2.20 -18.15 -2.13
N GLU A 90 2.35 -17.99 -3.44
CA GLU A 90 3.57 -17.49 -4.06
C GLU A 90 3.47 -15.97 -4.19
N THR A 91 4.48 -15.26 -3.71
CA THR A 91 4.49 -13.80 -3.74
C THR A 91 5.91 -13.27 -3.86
N ASN A 92 6.08 -12.20 -4.63
CA ASN A 92 7.34 -11.44 -4.67
C ASN A 92 7.23 -10.12 -3.87
N ILE A 93 6.12 -9.88 -3.17
CA ILE A 93 5.89 -8.66 -2.39
C ILE A 93 6.70 -8.73 -1.09
N PRO A 94 7.66 -7.80 -0.86
CA PRO A 94 8.38 -7.74 0.39
C PRO A 94 7.45 -7.47 1.57
N ILE A 95 7.60 -8.24 2.65
CA ILE A 95 6.80 -8.09 3.87
C ILE A 95 7.19 -6.79 4.57
N SER A 96 6.19 -6.03 5.02
CA SER A 96 6.36 -4.76 5.76
C SER A 96 7.04 -3.62 4.98
N TYR A 97 6.86 -3.60 3.64
CA TYR A 97 7.38 -2.52 2.77
C TYR A 97 6.33 -1.46 2.38
N GLY A 98 5.14 -1.50 2.98
CA GLY A 98 4.04 -0.59 2.65
C GLY A 98 3.30 -0.93 1.35
N LEU A 99 3.55 -2.12 0.77
CA LEU A 99 3.02 -2.55 -0.53
C LEU A 99 1.73 -3.39 -0.45
N GLY A 100 1.18 -3.61 0.75
CA GLY A 100 -0.10 -4.29 0.95
C GLY A 100 -0.06 -5.81 0.74
N SER A 101 0.98 -6.49 1.21
CA SER A 101 1.09 -7.96 1.12
C SER A 101 -0.11 -8.69 1.75
N SER A 102 -0.60 -8.21 2.90
CA SER A 102 -1.83 -8.71 3.54
C SER A 102 -3.06 -8.54 2.66
N GLY A 103 -3.16 -7.43 1.94
CA GLY A 103 -4.27 -7.18 1.03
C GLY A 103 -4.31 -8.18 -0.13
N VAL A 104 -3.15 -8.57 -0.65
CA VAL A 104 -3.05 -9.52 -1.78
C VAL A 104 -3.46 -10.93 -1.37
N ILE A 105 -3.06 -11.41 -0.19
CA ILE A 105 -3.49 -12.74 0.31
C ILE A 105 -4.99 -12.75 0.61
N VAL A 106 -5.52 -11.70 1.24
CA VAL A 106 -6.96 -11.54 1.51
C VAL A 106 -7.76 -11.53 0.19
N ALA A 107 -7.32 -10.76 -0.80
CA ALA A 107 -7.95 -10.70 -2.12
C ALA A 107 -7.92 -12.07 -2.83
N SER A 108 -6.79 -12.80 -2.73
CA SER A 108 -6.64 -14.12 -3.34
C SER A 108 -7.57 -15.15 -2.72
N VAL A 109 -7.69 -15.17 -1.39
CA VAL A 109 -8.59 -16.09 -0.67
C VAL A 109 -10.05 -15.75 -0.95
N TYR A 110 -10.44 -14.48 -0.85
CA TYR A 110 -11.80 -14.04 -1.17
C TYR A 110 -12.19 -14.38 -2.62
N ASP A 111 -11.31 -14.09 -3.59
CA ASP A 111 -11.60 -14.41 -4.98
C ASP A 111 -11.69 -15.91 -5.26
N THR A 112 -10.96 -16.74 -4.52
CA THR A 112 -10.92 -18.18 -4.78
C THR A 112 -12.06 -18.92 -4.08
N TYR A 113 -12.43 -18.50 -2.87
CA TYR A 113 -13.28 -19.30 -1.98
C TYR A 113 -14.56 -18.60 -1.52
N ALA A 114 -14.83 -17.33 -1.84
CA ALA A 114 -16.09 -16.69 -1.46
C ALA A 114 -17.29 -17.30 -2.21
N PHE A 115 -18.38 -17.62 -1.49
CA PHE A 115 -19.60 -18.18 -2.08
C PHE A 115 -20.33 -17.18 -2.98
N ASN A 116 -20.49 -15.94 -2.50
CA ASN A 116 -21.19 -14.87 -3.19
C ASN A 116 -20.33 -13.61 -3.19
N LYS A 117 -19.81 -13.25 -4.36
CA LYS A 117 -19.00 -12.03 -4.53
C LYS A 117 -19.90 -10.84 -4.79
N THR A 118 -19.58 -9.71 -4.19
CA THR A 118 -20.25 -8.43 -4.42
C THR A 118 -19.35 -7.49 -5.23
N ASP A 119 -19.96 -6.62 -6.02
CA ASP A 119 -19.28 -5.54 -6.74
C ASP A 119 -19.45 -4.18 -6.01
N ASP A 120 -20.22 -4.14 -4.91
CA ASP A 120 -20.42 -2.94 -4.11
C ASP A 120 -19.14 -2.59 -3.32
N LEU A 121 -18.66 -1.36 -3.49
CA LEU A 121 -17.36 -0.93 -2.94
C LEU A 121 -17.37 -0.86 -1.40
N ASP A 122 -18.47 -0.41 -0.81
CA ASP A 122 -18.58 -0.26 0.64
C ASP A 122 -18.74 -1.63 1.31
N GLU A 123 -19.51 -2.53 0.70
CA GLU A 123 -19.63 -3.92 1.12
C GLU A 123 -18.30 -4.67 1.00
N LEU A 124 -17.61 -4.56 -0.14
CA LEU A 124 -16.28 -5.15 -0.33
C LEU A 124 -15.29 -4.63 0.72
N LYS A 125 -15.23 -3.31 0.94
CA LYS A 125 -14.34 -2.73 1.95
C LYS A 125 -14.65 -3.26 3.35
N HIS A 126 -15.93 -3.41 3.70
CA HIS A 126 -16.35 -3.94 5.00
C HIS A 126 -15.94 -5.40 5.17
N ILE A 127 -16.20 -6.26 4.18
CA ILE A 127 -15.76 -7.66 4.17
C ILE A 127 -14.24 -7.73 4.32
N PHE A 128 -13.52 -6.97 3.49
CA PHE A 128 -12.07 -6.98 3.47
C PHE A 128 -11.44 -6.41 4.74
N SER A 129 -12.04 -5.39 5.36
CA SER A 129 -11.60 -4.87 6.66
C SER A 129 -11.65 -5.95 7.75
N LYS A 130 -12.71 -6.76 7.77
CA LYS A 130 -12.83 -7.89 8.70
C LYS A 130 -11.81 -9.00 8.37
N MET A 131 -11.71 -9.38 7.10
CA MET A 131 -10.80 -10.44 6.65
C MET A 131 -9.32 -10.09 6.87
N GLU A 132 -8.92 -8.84 6.69
CA GLU A 132 -7.53 -8.40 6.86
C GLU A 132 -7.17 -8.14 8.33
N SER A 133 -8.14 -8.10 9.23
CA SER A 133 -7.90 -7.84 10.66
C SER A 133 -6.98 -8.86 11.33
N CYS A 134 -6.85 -10.08 10.76
CA CYS A 134 -5.85 -11.08 11.13
C CYS A 134 -4.41 -10.53 11.21
N TYR A 135 -4.04 -9.60 10.33
CA TYR A 135 -2.66 -9.12 10.20
C TYR A 135 -2.39 -7.83 10.99
N HIS A 136 -3.41 -7.00 11.20
CA HIS A 136 -3.23 -5.63 11.72
C HIS A 136 -4.15 -5.28 12.91
N GLY A 137 -5.00 -6.23 13.35
CA GLY A 137 -6.02 -6.04 14.40
C GLY A 137 -7.18 -5.13 13.97
N LYS A 138 -6.87 -3.91 13.48
CA LYS A 138 -7.83 -2.96 12.90
C LYS A 138 -7.41 -2.59 11.48
N SER A 139 -8.07 -3.18 10.48
CA SER A 139 -7.84 -2.86 9.07
C SER A 139 -8.87 -1.86 8.53
N SER A 140 -8.44 -1.02 7.57
CA SER A 140 -9.34 -0.16 6.79
C SER A 140 -10.06 -0.87 5.64
N GLY A 141 -9.61 -2.08 5.26
CA GLY A 141 -10.08 -2.83 4.09
C GLY A 141 -9.61 -2.25 2.74
N LEU A 142 -8.82 -1.17 2.73
CA LEU A 142 -8.41 -0.48 1.50
C LEU A 142 -7.37 -1.27 0.69
N ASP A 143 -6.42 -1.89 1.37
CA ASP A 143 -5.31 -2.63 0.78
C ASP A 143 -5.80 -3.82 -0.07
N PRO A 144 -6.62 -4.73 0.48
CA PRO A 144 -7.28 -5.79 -0.29
C PRO A 144 -8.25 -5.26 -1.34
N LEU A 145 -8.99 -4.19 -1.08
CA LEU A 145 -9.93 -3.62 -2.05
C LEU A 145 -9.23 -3.21 -3.35
N VAL A 146 -8.10 -2.49 -3.24
CA VAL A 146 -7.30 -2.04 -4.38
C VAL A 146 -6.70 -3.23 -5.13
N SER A 147 -6.17 -4.21 -4.39
CA SER A 147 -5.56 -5.42 -4.94
C SER A 147 -6.60 -6.27 -5.70
N TYR A 148 -7.77 -6.47 -5.11
CA TYR A 148 -8.87 -7.28 -5.66
C TYR A 148 -9.46 -6.68 -6.94
N LEU A 149 -9.76 -5.37 -6.91
CA LEU A 149 -10.35 -4.66 -8.04
C LEU A 149 -9.33 -4.33 -9.12
N ASN A 150 -8.04 -4.25 -8.76
CA ASN A 150 -6.97 -3.75 -9.63
C ASN A 150 -7.36 -2.40 -10.27
N LYS A 151 -7.92 -1.50 -9.45
CA LYS A 151 -8.33 -0.13 -9.82
C LYS A 151 -7.83 0.85 -8.77
N ALA A 152 -7.58 2.09 -9.19
CA ALA A 152 -7.28 3.17 -8.25
C ALA A 152 -8.54 3.53 -7.45
N ILE A 153 -8.41 3.63 -6.13
CA ILE A 153 -9.48 3.93 -5.20
C ILE A 153 -9.21 5.28 -4.53
N LEU A 154 -10.19 6.18 -4.65
CA LEU A 154 -10.22 7.47 -3.99
C LEU A 154 -11.20 7.42 -2.81
N ILE A 155 -10.73 7.79 -1.63
CA ILE A 155 -11.57 8.18 -0.49
C ILE A 155 -11.66 9.71 -0.52
N ASN A 156 -12.87 10.26 -0.64
CA ASN A 156 -13.07 11.70 -0.68
C ASN A 156 -13.16 12.32 0.73
N GLU A 157 -13.33 13.64 0.82
CA GLU A 157 -13.42 14.40 2.09
C GLU A 157 -14.64 14.03 2.95
N LYS A 158 -15.66 13.39 2.38
CA LYS A 158 -16.83 12.87 3.10
C LYS A 158 -16.65 11.42 3.56
N GLY A 159 -15.56 10.77 3.14
CA GLY A 159 -15.29 9.35 3.38
C GLY A 159 -15.85 8.41 2.31
N ASP A 160 -16.48 8.93 1.24
CA ASP A 160 -17.05 8.10 0.18
C ASP A 160 -15.94 7.49 -0.68
N LEU A 161 -16.13 6.22 -1.07
CA LEU A 161 -15.23 5.46 -1.94
C LEU A 161 -15.65 5.58 -3.39
N THR A 162 -14.69 5.83 -4.26
CA THR A 162 -14.91 5.81 -5.71
C THR A 162 -13.71 5.20 -6.42
N THR A 163 -13.95 4.50 -7.53
CA THR A 163 -12.88 4.14 -8.46
C THR A 163 -12.56 5.35 -9.35
N VAL A 164 -11.28 5.63 -9.54
CA VAL A 164 -10.82 6.73 -10.40
C VAL A 164 -9.92 6.21 -11.53
N VAL A 165 -9.89 6.94 -12.63
CA VAL A 165 -8.95 6.69 -13.73
C VAL A 165 -7.72 7.54 -13.46
N LEU A 166 -6.54 6.91 -13.49
CA LEU A 166 -5.27 7.60 -13.31
C LEU A 166 -4.90 8.42 -14.57
N PRO A 167 -4.15 9.52 -14.42
CA PRO A 167 -3.53 10.20 -15.56
C PRO A 167 -2.78 9.20 -16.45
N LYS A 168 -2.81 9.43 -17.76
CA LYS A 168 -2.05 8.60 -18.71
C LYS A 168 -0.57 8.88 -18.56
N GLU A 169 0.22 7.83 -18.67
CA GLU A 169 1.68 7.93 -18.72
C GLU A 169 2.13 8.63 -20.01
N ASN A 170 3.22 9.36 -19.89
CA ASN A 170 3.94 10.01 -20.96
C ASN A 170 5.41 9.64 -20.84
N GLU A 171 5.83 8.61 -21.59
CA GLU A 171 7.20 8.07 -21.56
C GLU A 171 8.27 9.09 -21.96
N ASP A 172 7.90 10.13 -22.71
CA ASP A 172 8.80 11.21 -23.11
C ASP A 172 8.95 12.31 -22.04
N SER A 173 8.23 12.21 -20.90
CA SER A 173 8.31 13.21 -19.84
C SER A 173 9.55 13.02 -18.97
N ASN A 174 10.22 14.13 -18.64
CA ASN A 174 11.25 14.14 -17.59
C ASN A 174 10.64 14.22 -16.18
N SER A 175 9.31 14.24 -16.08
CA SER A 175 8.57 14.33 -14.82
C SER A 175 7.94 12.99 -14.49
N GLY A 176 7.98 12.61 -13.21
CA GLY A 176 7.46 11.30 -12.82
C GLY A 176 7.40 11.06 -11.32
N ILE A 177 6.87 9.87 -11.02
CA ILE A 177 6.74 9.32 -9.68
C ILE A 177 7.60 8.05 -9.62
N PHE A 178 8.33 7.87 -8.53
CA PHE A 178 9.20 6.72 -8.33
C PHE A 178 9.12 6.18 -6.90
N LEU A 179 9.68 5.00 -6.69
CA LEU A 179 9.98 4.44 -5.38
C LEU A 179 11.48 4.29 -5.21
N ILE A 180 11.94 4.41 -3.97
CA ILE A 180 13.22 3.90 -3.53
C ILE A 180 13.03 2.90 -2.39
N ASP A 181 13.82 1.84 -2.40
CA ASP A 181 13.88 0.86 -1.32
C ASP A 181 14.88 1.30 -0.23
N THR A 182 14.42 1.48 1.00
CA THR A 182 15.28 1.90 2.12
C THR A 182 16.19 0.78 2.64
N LYS A 183 15.99 -0.47 2.20
CA LYS A 183 16.69 -1.68 2.67
C LYS A 183 16.49 -1.99 4.16
N THR A 184 15.54 -1.30 4.79
CA THR A 184 15.17 -1.50 6.19
C THR A 184 13.71 -1.86 6.29
N VAL A 185 13.33 -2.59 7.33
CA VAL A 185 11.93 -2.89 7.62
C VAL A 185 11.44 -1.92 8.69
N GLY A 186 10.24 -1.38 8.49
CA GLY A 186 9.55 -0.54 9.47
C GLY A 186 8.35 -1.26 10.08
N GLU A 187 8.11 -1.09 11.38
CA GLU A 187 6.89 -1.56 12.03
C GLU A 187 5.81 -0.48 12.01
N THR A 188 4.63 -0.83 11.48
CA THR A 188 3.52 0.12 11.35
C THR A 188 2.92 0.53 12.69
N GLN A 189 2.69 -0.41 13.60
CA GLN A 189 1.94 -0.17 14.84
C GLN A 189 2.60 0.85 15.79
N PRO A 190 3.92 0.80 16.06
CA PRO A 190 4.57 1.82 16.89
C PRO A 190 4.46 3.23 16.32
N LEU A 191 4.60 3.38 14.99
CA LEU A 191 4.55 4.69 14.33
C LEU A 191 3.13 5.27 14.31
N VAL A 192 2.11 4.43 14.11
CA VAL A 192 0.70 4.84 14.24
C VAL A 192 0.40 5.27 15.68
N SER A 193 0.87 4.51 16.66
CA SER A 193 0.70 4.84 18.08
C SER A 193 1.37 6.17 18.44
N TRP A 194 2.58 6.40 17.93
CA TRP A 194 3.29 7.67 18.08
C TRP A 194 2.49 8.83 17.47
N PHE A 195 1.98 8.66 16.24
CA PHE A 195 1.21 9.71 15.57
C PHE A 195 -0.06 10.07 16.36
N LEU A 196 -0.80 9.07 16.85
CA LEU A 196 -2.01 9.30 17.64
C LEU A 196 -1.70 10.07 18.93
N LYS A 197 -0.62 9.70 19.61
CA LYS A 197 -0.15 10.39 20.83
C LYS A 197 0.29 11.83 20.55
N GLU A 198 1.01 12.09 19.46
CA GLU A 198 1.37 13.45 19.08
C GLU A 198 0.14 14.27 18.66
N PHE A 199 -0.85 13.65 18.04
CA PHE A 199 -2.09 14.31 17.63
C PHE A 199 -2.93 14.79 18.82
N GLU A 200 -2.78 14.22 20.01
CA GLU A 200 -3.40 14.73 21.25
C GLU A 200 -2.83 16.10 21.66
N LYS A 201 -1.63 16.47 21.17
CA LYS A 201 -1.02 17.77 21.42
C LYS A 201 -1.62 18.80 20.46
N GLY A 202 -2.31 19.81 20.99
CA GLY A 202 -3.01 20.81 20.19
C GLY A 202 -2.15 21.57 19.17
N SER A 203 -0.84 21.73 19.40
CA SER A 203 0.08 22.33 18.42
C SER A 203 0.31 21.44 17.20
N PHE A 204 0.53 20.14 17.41
CA PHE A 204 0.71 19.18 16.34
C PHE A 204 -0.61 18.90 15.62
N MET A 205 -1.71 18.76 16.36
CA MET A 205 -3.07 18.64 15.82
C MET A 205 -3.36 19.75 14.80
N ARG A 206 -3.10 21.02 15.15
CA ARG A 206 -3.28 22.16 14.24
C ARG A 206 -2.38 22.08 13.01
N LYS A 207 -1.10 21.69 13.16
CA LYS A 207 -0.23 21.45 12.00
C LYS A 207 -0.81 20.41 11.05
N ILE A 208 -1.39 19.33 11.55
CA ILE A 208 -2.02 18.31 10.70
C ILE A 208 -3.29 18.86 10.03
N GLN A 209 -4.19 19.49 10.81
CA GLN A 209 -5.49 19.96 10.33
C GLN A 209 -5.39 21.15 9.38
N ASP A 210 -4.50 22.10 9.68
CA ASP A 210 -4.46 23.39 8.98
C ASP A 210 -3.41 23.40 7.85
N ILE A 211 -2.47 22.44 7.84
CA ILE A 211 -1.36 22.40 6.87
C ILE A 211 -1.37 21.09 6.07
N LEU A 212 -1.16 19.94 6.73
CA LEU A 212 -0.92 18.69 6.01
C LEU A 212 -2.17 18.17 5.29
N ILE A 213 -3.34 18.18 5.94
CA ILE A 213 -4.60 17.75 5.32
C ILE A 213 -4.95 18.60 4.09
N PRO A 214 -4.96 19.95 4.16
CA PRO A 214 -5.19 20.79 2.98
C PRO A 214 -4.18 20.53 1.86
N ALA A 215 -2.90 20.40 2.17
CA ALA A 215 -1.85 20.12 1.19
C ALA A 215 -2.07 18.77 0.50
N ASN A 216 -2.39 17.72 1.25
CA ASN A 216 -2.68 16.38 0.72
C ASN A 216 -3.91 16.39 -0.21
N ASN A 217 -5.03 16.96 0.24
CA ASN A 217 -6.26 17.00 -0.56
C ASN A 217 -6.07 17.80 -1.85
N LYS A 218 -5.34 18.92 -1.77
CA LYS A 218 -4.99 19.75 -2.91
C LYS A 218 -4.10 18.99 -3.90
N CYS A 219 -3.10 18.26 -3.40
CA CYS A 219 -2.21 17.44 -4.21
C CYS A 219 -2.98 16.35 -4.98
N ILE A 220 -3.89 15.64 -4.31
CA ILE A 220 -4.74 14.62 -4.97
C ILE A 220 -5.59 15.26 -6.08
N LYS A 221 -6.21 16.42 -5.79
CA LYS A 221 -6.99 17.16 -6.80
C LYS A 221 -6.13 17.55 -8.00
N HIS A 222 -4.93 18.08 -7.79
CA HIS A 222 -4.03 18.43 -8.90
C HIS A 222 -3.55 17.21 -9.69
N TYR A 223 -3.27 16.09 -9.02
CA TYR A 223 -2.87 14.85 -9.66
C TYR A 223 -3.96 14.30 -10.58
N LEU A 224 -5.20 14.21 -10.09
CA LEU A 224 -6.34 13.71 -10.88
C LEU A 224 -6.73 14.64 -12.05
N TRP A 225 -6.35 15.92 -12.01
CA TRP A 225 -6.61 16.91 -13.06
C TRP A 225 -5.40 17.14 -13.98
N VAL A 226 -4.39 16.26 -13.91
CA VAL A 226 -3.19 16.27 -14.79
C VAL A 226 -2.41 17.59 -14.72
N ASN A 227 -2.33 18.21 -13.53
CA ASN A 227 -1.53 19.41 -13.32
C ASN A 227 -0.24 19.07 -12.57
N PHE A 228 0.69 18.39 -13.24
CA PHE A 228 1.86 17.82 -12.58
C PHE A 228 2.82 18.87 -12.00
N ASN A 229 2.95 20.04 -12.64
CA ASN A 229 3.71 21.16 -12.07
C ASN A 229 3.18 21.60 -10.70
N ASN A 230 1.86 21.56 -10.50
CA ASN A 230 1.27 21.85 -9.20
C ASN A 230 1.39 20.67 -8.23
N VAL A 231 1.35 19.42 -8.71
CA VAL A 231 1.67 18.23 -7.90
C VAL A 231 3.06 18.36 -7.31
N ILE A 232 4.07 18.72 -8.11
CA ILE A 232 5.44 18.91 -7.62
C ILE A 232 5.52 19.97 -6.51
N LYS A 233 4.83 21.11 -6.65
CA LYS A 233 4.78 22.15 -5.61
C LYS A 233 4.11 21.66 -4.33
N ASP A 234 3.00 20.92 -4.46
CA ASP A 234 2.27 20.41 -3.31
C ASP A 234 3.05 19.29 -2.60
N VAL A 235 3.69 18.39 -3.35
CA VAL A 235 4.57 17.35 -2.80
C VAL A 235 5.79 17.96 -2.12
N LYS A 236 6.40 19.02 -2.66
CA LYS A 236 7.48 19.75 -1.95
C LYS A 236 7.02 20.24 -0.57
N ALA A 237 5.80 20.76 -0.46
CA ALA A 237 5.24 21.20 0.81
C ALA A 237 4.98 20.02 1.77
N ILE A 238 4.41 18.93 1.28
CA ILE A 238 4.20 17.69 2.05
C ILE A 238 5.53 17.12 2.52
N SER A 239 6.52 17.03 1.62
CA SER A 239 7.86 16.51 1.87
C SER A 239 8.58 17.28 2.98
N ARG A 240 8.55 18.62 2.92
CA ARG A 240 9.10 19.47 3.98
C ARG A 240 8.37 19.26 5.30
N PHE A 241 7.04 19.23 5.28
CA PHE A 241 6.24 18.99 6.48
C PHE A 241 6.60 17.66 7.14
N THR A 242 6.71 16.59 6.34
CA THR A 242 7.08 15.25 6.80
C THR A 242 8.46 15.25 7.44
N LEU A 243 9.46 15.85 6.82
CA LEU A 243 10.81 15.94 7.39
C LEU A 243 10.82 16.66 8.75
N GLU A 244 10.09 17.78 8.86
CA GLU A 244 10.05 18.59 10.09
C GLU A 244 9.25 17.95 11.23
N ASN A 245 8.24 17.14 10.93
CA ASN A 245 7.23 16.74 11.92
C ASN A 245 7.11 15.23 12.11
N PHE A 246 7.57 14.40 11.16
CA PHE A 246 7.44 12.93 11.18
C PHE A 246 8.81 12.25 11.21
N SER A 247 9.80 12.83 11.89
CA SER A 247 11.15 12.26 12.02
C SER A 247 11.18 10.76 12.39
N PRO A 248 10.33 10.23 13.31
CA PRO A 248 10.34 8.79 13.61
C PRO A 248 9.95 7.87 12.44
N MET A 249 9.30 8.40 11.41
CA MET A 249 8.89 7.66 10.22
C MET A 249 9.94 7.69 9.10
N ILE A 250 11.05 8.39 9.28
CA ILE A 250 12.11 8.52 8.26
C ILE A 250 13.35 7.78 8.77
N PRO A 251 13.76 6.67 8.13
CA PRO A 251 14.98 5.96 8.50
C PRO A 251 16.22 6.84 8.37
N ASP A 252 17.21 6.64 9.25
CA ASP A 252 18.45 7.43 9.26
C ASP A 252 19.17 7.47 7.89
N PRO A 253 19.28 6.36 7.12
CA PRO A 253 19.90 6.40 5.80
C PRO A 253 19.17 7.29 4.78
N ILE A 254 17.89 7.59 5.05
CA ILE A 254 17.02 8.37 4.16
C ILE A 254 17.07 9.86 4.51
N LEU A 255 17.40 10.25 5.74
CA LEU A 255 17.38 11.65 6.17
C LEU A 255 18.23 12.56 5.27
N GLY A 256 19.49 12.18 5.03
CA GLY A 256 20.41 12.99 4.22
C GLY A 256 19.95 13.13 2.76
N ILE A 257 19.42 12.07 2.15
CA ILE A 257 18.89 12.16 0.78
C ILE A 257 17.57 12.93 0.72
N TRP A 258 16.75 12.89 1.77
CA TRP A 258 15.52 13.67 1.83
C TRP A 258 15.82 15.17 1.89
N GLU A 259 16.79 15.57 2.73
CA GLU A 259 17.29 16.95 2.82
C GLU A 259 17.92 17.41 1.49
N ASN A 260 18.70 16.55 0.84
CA ASN A 260 19.30 16.86 -0.45
C ASN A 260 18.22 17.11 -1.53
N GLY A 261 17.20 16.25 -1.63
CA GLY A 261 16.11 16.46 -2.59
C GLY A 261 15.40 17.81 -2.41
N LEU A 262 15.09 18.18 -1.15
CA LEU A 262 14.45 19.45 -0.83
C LEU A 262 15.30 20.69 -1.10
N SER A 263 16.64 20.57 -1.05
CA SER A 263 17.57 21.68 -1.23
C SER A 263 18.04 21.85 -2.68
N SER A 264 18.24 20.74 -3.40
CA SER A 264 18.60 20.70 -4.82
C SER A 264 17.42 20.98 -5.76
N ASP A 265 16.19 20.72 -5.29
CA ASP A 265 14.99 20.70 -6.14
C ASP A 265 15.09 19.66 -7.27
N ASP A 266 15.82 18.57 -7.05
CA ASP A 266 15.89 17.46 -8.00
C ASP A 266 14.71 16.49 -7.80
N TYR A 267 14.36 16.18 -6.55
CA TYR A 267 13.20 15.35 -6.22
C TYR A 267 12.63 15.70 -4.84
N TYR A 268 11.41 15.24 -4.59
CA TYR A 268 10.75 15.35 -3.29
C TYR A 268 10.27 13.99 -2.83
N LEU A 269 10.72 13.57 -1.65
CA LEU A 269 10.32 12.31 -1.04
C LEU A 269 9.07 12.49 -0.17
N LYS A 270 8.26 11.45 -0.08
CA LYS A 270 7.19 11.27 0.92
C LYS A 270 7.18 9.83 1.41
N LEU A 271 6.49 9.61 2.53
CA LEU A 271 6.27 8.27 3.05
C LEU A 271 5.45 7.44 2.04
N CYS A 272 5.76 6.15 1.94
CA CYS A 272 4.90 5.15 1.31
C CYS A 272 4.37 4.22 2.41
N GLY A 273 3.09 4.34 2.75
CA GLY A 273 2.52 3.63 3.91
C GLY A 273 2.93 4.25 5.25
N SER A 274 3.32 3.43 6.23
CA SER A 274 3.66 3.94 7.58
C SER A 274 5.03 4.62 7.66
N GLY A 275 5.93 4.39 6.71
CA GLY A 275 7.34 4.76 6.89
C GLY A 275 8.05 3.88 7.93
N GLY A 276 9.20 4.35 8.42
CA GLY A 276 10.12 3.60 9.28
C GLY A 276 10.99 2.58 8.54
N GLY A 277 10.75 2.40 7.24
CA GLY A 277 11.47 1.50 6.35
C GLY A 277 10.65 1.23 5.09
N GLY A 278 11.01 0.17 4.37
CA GLY A 278 10.30 -0.29 3.19
C GLY A 278 10.55 0.58 1.96
N MET A 279 9.48 0.96 1.29
CA MET A 279 9.56 1.88 0.17
C MET A 279 9.39 3.33 0.62
N MET A 280 10.03 4.26 -0.09
CA MET A 280 9.71 5.69 -0.05
C MET A 280 9.23 6.14 -1.41
N LEU A 281 8.21 6.99 -1.45
CA LEU A 281 7.70 7.59 -2.68
C LEU A 281 8.51 8.84 -3.01
N GLY A 282 8.84 9.02 -4.28
CA GLY A 282 9.51 10.19 -4.80
C GLY A 282 8.78 10.79 -5.98
N PHE A 283 8.86 12.12 -6.09
CA PHE A 283 8.28 12.89 -7.18
C PHE A 283 9.33 13.83 -7.74
N THR A 284 9.39 13.96 -9.06
CA THR A 284 10.41 14.78 -9.71
C THR A 284 9.91 15.36 -11.03
N SER A 285 10.52 16.48 -11.42
CA SER A 285 10.44 17.04 -12.79
C SER A 285 11.75 16.87 -13.59
N LYS A 286 12.66 16.09 -13.02
CA LYS A 286 14.05 15.84 -13.42
C LYS A 286 14.41 14.37 -13.16
N LEU A 287 13.75 13.45 -13.88
CA LEU A 287 13.86 12.01 -13.65
C LEU A 287 15.31 11.52 -13.70
N GLU A 288 16.07 11.93 -14.70
CA GLU A 288 17.45 11.47 -14.87
C GLU A 288 18.39 12.01 -13.79
N GLU A 289 18.26 13.30 -13.43
CA GLU A 289 19.03 13.89 -12.33
C GLU A 289 18.67 13.23 -11.00
N SER A 290 17.40 12.92 -10.77
CA SER A 290 16.94 12.22 -9.57
C SER A 290 17.50 10.80 -9.49
N ARG A 291 17.48 10.08 -10.61
CA ARG A 291 18.06 8.74 -10.74
C ARG A 291 19.56 8.76 -10.44
N GLN A 292 20.27 9.76 -10.92
CA GLN A 292 21.70 9.94 -10.66
C GLN A 292 21.97 10.27 -9.18
N ALA A 293 21.19 11.18 -8.60
CA ALA A 293 21.32 11.59 -7.20
C ALA A 293 21.00 10.45 -6.22
N LEU A 294 20.14 9.51 -6.62
CA LEU A 294 19.68 8.36 -5.83
C LEU A 294 20.29 7.03 -6.29
N ARG A 295 21.41 7.05 -7.03
CA ARG A 295 22.02 5.85 -7.65
C ARG A 295 22.41 4.73 -6.69
N ASP A 296 22.58 5.06 -5.41
CA ASP A 296 22.94 4.09 -4.37
C ASP A 296 21.71 3.36 -3.80
N PHE A 297 20.50 3.70 -4.28
CA PHE A 297 19.24 3.08 -3.93
C PHE A 297 18.63 2.38 -5.13
N ASP A 298 17.83 1.34 -4.87
CA ASP A 298 17.03 0.73 -5.92
C ASP A 298 15.92 1.69 -6.35
N PHE A 299 16.10 2.33 -7.50
CA PHE A 299 15.16 3.30 -8.06
C PHE A 299 14.15 2.61 -8.96
N TYR A 300 12.87 2.72 -8.63
CA TYR A 300 11.78 2.12 -9.38
C TYR A 300 10.82 3.20 -9.89
N GLU A 301 10.84 3.44 -11.20
CA GLU A 301 9.88 4.34 -11.82
C GLU A 301 8.47 3.73 -11.75
N LEU A 302 7.52 4.49 -11.18
CA LEU A 302 6.13 4.09 -11.10
C LEU A 302 5.35 4.57 -12.33
N MET A 303 5.65 5.78 -12.78
CA MET A 303 4.91 6.47 -13.84
C MET A 303 5.67 7.73 -14.25
N SER A 304 5.77 7.97 -15.55
CA SER A 304 6.22 9.23 -16.16
C SER A 304 5.01 10.02 -16.67
N ILE A 305 4.96 11.34 -16.46
CA ILE A 305 3.76 12.21 -16.64
C ILE A 305 4.11 13.50 -17.36
#